data_AF-R6C4D0-F1
#
_entry.id   AF-R6C4D0-F1
#
_cell.length_a   1.000
_cell.length_b   1.000
_cell.length_c   1.000
_cell.angle_alpha   90.00
_cell.angle_beta   90.00
_cell.angle_gamma   90.00
#
_symmetry.space_group_name_H-M   'P 1'
#
loop_
_entity.id
_entity.type
_entity.pdbx_description
1 polymer ?
#
loop_
_entity_poly.entity_id
_entity_poly.type
_entity_poly.pdbx_seq_one_letter_code
_entity_poly.pdbx_strand_id
1 'polypeptide(L)'
;MVRIPKANEVYKHFKGNLYQVMTVAEHSETGEELVIYQALYGEGKVYARPLADFCAVLDKGKYPDAAQEHRFELQEPEEMTLDPMVLEFLDADNCEDRLNILSALKHRITDDMINTMAVACDVEVPEGRIEDRYYSLKNCLLTKKKFEGSRLR
;
A
#
# COMPACT_ATOMS: atom_id res chain seq x y z
N MET A 1 22.94 -13.20 9.60
CA MET A 1 23.03 -11.77 9.23
C MET A 1 21.76 -11.09 9.68
N VAL A 2 21.85 -9.93 10.33
CA VAL A 2 20.68 -9.14 10.74
C VAL A 2 20.12 -8.43 9.50
N ARG A 3 18.82 -8.55 9.24
CA ARG A 3 18.15 -7.85 8.14
C ARG A 3 17.98 -6.38 8.52
N ILE A 4 18.62 -5.48 7.77
CA ILE A 4 18.44 -4.05 7.93
C ILE A 4 17.07 -3.65 7.36
N PRO A 5 16.16 -3.04 8.15
CA PRO A 5 14.88 -2.57 7.66
C PRO A 5 15.03 -1.51 6.56
N LYS A 6 14.13 -1.53 5.58
CA LYS A 6 14.12 -0.56 4.47
C LYS A 6 13.00 0.46 4.64
N ALA A 7 13.17 1.61 3.99
CA ALA A 7 12.12 2.62 3.91
C ALA A 7 10.82 2.02 3.36
N ASN A 8 9.69 2.46 3.92
CA ASN A 8 8.32 2.03 3.65
C ASN A 8 7.95 0.62 4.12
N GLU A 9 8.86 -0.17 4.70
CA GLU A 9 8.51 -1.47 5.26
C GLU A 9 7.65 -1.33 6.52
N VAL A 10 6.60 -2.16 6.60
CA VAL A 10 5.70 -2.19 7.76
C VAL A 10 6.14 -3.28 8.71
N TYR A 11 6.21 -2.95 9.99
CA TYR A 11 6.60 -3.85 11.06
C TYR A 11 5.54 -3.88 12.15
N LYS A 12 5.25 -5.07 12.65
CA LYS A 12 4.37 -5.28 13.80
C LYS A 12 5.19 -5.45 15.07
N HIS A 13 4.95 -4.59 16.04
CA HIS A 13 5.51 -4.76 17.37
C HIS A 13 4.79 -5.89 18.11
N PHE A 14 5.48 -6.60 19.01
CA PHE A 14 4.90 -7.73 19.77
C PHE A 14 3.70 -7.43 20.64
N LYS A 15 3.43 -6.15 20.86
CA LYS A 15 2.23 -5.66 21.55
C LYS A 15 1.05 -5.40 20.61
N GLY A 16 1.17 -5.72 19.32
CA GLY A 16 0.10 -5.66 18.32
C GLY A 16 0.14 -4.46 17.37
N ASN A 17 0.76 -3.34 17.77
CA ASN A 17 0.74 -2.11 16.97
C ASN A 17 1.63 -2.20 15.73
N LEU A 18 1.18 -1.57 14.64
CA LEU A 18 1.89 -1.45 13.38
C LEU A 18 2.67 -0.14 13.29
N TYR A 19 3.83 -0.22 12.64
CA TYR A 19 4.75 0.89 12.42
C TYR A 19 5.33 0.80 11.00
N GLN A 20 5.63 1.94 10.39
CA GLN A 20 6.33 2.00 9.11
C GLN A 20 7.74 2.54 9.32
N VAL A 21 8.73 1.86 8.73
CA VAL A 21 10.11 2.34 8.72
C VAL A 21 10.23 3.47 7.72
N MET A 22 10.72 4.62 8.16
CA MET A 22 11.00 5.76 7.29
C MET A 22 12.41 5.65 6.72
N THR A 23 13.40 5.39 7.58
CA THR A 23 14.81 5.24 7.19
C THR A 23 15.62 4.61 8.32
N VAL A 24 16.84 4.21 8.02
CA VAL A 24 17.90 4.01 9.02
C VAL A 24 18.80 5.24 8.99
N ALA A 25 19.12 5.78 10.17
CA ALA A 25 19.96 6.96 10.35
C ALA A 25 21.20 6.58 11.16
N GLU A 26 22.31 7.28 10.95
CA GLU A 26 23.50 7.16 11.77
C GLU A 26 23.48 8.23 12.86
N HIS A 27 23.65 7.83 14.12
CA HIS A 27 23.73 8.76 15.24
C HIS A 27 25.07 9.52 15.21
N SER A 28 25.03 10.82 14.95
CA SER A 28 26.21 11.63 14.63
C SER A 28 27.31 11.64 15.69
N GLU A 29 26.96 11.45 16.97
CA GLU A 29 27.95 11.47 18.06
C GLU A 29 28.57 10.10 18.34
N THR A 30 27.87 9.01 18.02
CA THR A 30 28.27 7.64 18.42
C THR A 30 28.54 6.73 17.23
N GLY A 31 28.10 7.09 16.03
CA GLY A 31 28.09 6.23 14.84
C GLY A 31 27.07 5.08 14.92
N GLU A 32 26.19 5.07 15.92
CA GLU A 32 25.22 3.99 16.10
C GLU A 32 24.08 4.08 15.07
N GLU A 33 23.75 2.96 14.42
CA GLU A 33 22.61 2.91 13.51
C GLU A 33 21.28 2.91 14.27
N LEU A 34 20.39 3.83 13.92
CA LEU A 34 19.06 4.00 14.48
C LEU A 34 18.00 3.76 13.40
N VAL A 35 17.01 2.92 13.69
CA VAL A 35 15.80 2.82 12.87
C VAL A 35 14.88 3.97 13.23
N ILE A 36 14.52 4.78 12.23
CA ILE A 36 13.54 5.86 12.33
C ILE A 36 12.22 5.33 11.77
N TYR A 37 11.19 5.29 12.61
CA TYR A 37 9.91 4.67 12.26
C TYR A 37 8.72 5.43 12.85
N GLN A 38 7.59 5.36 12.16
CA GLN A 38 6.35 6.07 12.50
C GLN A 38 5.26 5.07 12.94
N ALA A 39 4.51 5.41 13.98
CA ALA A 39 3.31 4.68 14.35
C ALA A 39 2.24 4.80 13.24
N LEU A 40 1.65 3.68 12.83
CA LEU A 40 0.51 3.67 11.90
C LEU A 40 -0.85 3.75 12.63
N TYR A 41 -0.86 4.37 13.81
CA TYR A 41 -2.03 4.52 14.66
C TYR A 41 -1.96 5.84 15.45
N GLY A 42 -3.10 6.27 15.98
CA GLY A 42 -3.19 7.51 16.75
C GLY A 42 -2.73 8.72 15.94
N GLU A 43 -1.90 9.57 16.53
CA GLU A 43 -1.38 10.81 15.92
C GLU A 43 -0.15 10.60 15.03
N GLY A 44 0.23 9.35 14.71
CA GLY A 44 1.35 9.09 13.81
C GLY A 44 2.71 9.50 14.37
N LYS A 45 2.95 9.26 15.67
CA LYS A 45 4.21 9.64 16.34
C LYS A 45 5.42 8.93 15.73
N VAL A 46 6.53 9.66 15.60
CA VAL A 46 7.82 9.16 15.09
C VAL A 46 8.76 8.80 16.24
N TYR A 47 9.51 7.72 16.07
CA TYR A 47 10.45 7.17 17.05
C TYR A 47 11.80 6.87 16.41
N ALA A 48 12.84 6.90 17.24
CA ALA A 48 14.18 6.41 16.92
C ALA A 48 14.55 5.29 17.90
N ARG A 49 15.14 4.20 17.40
CA ARG A 49 15.59 3.06 18.22
C ARG A 49 16.85 2.46 17.62
N PRO A 50 17.84 2.02 18.44
CA PRO A 50 18.99 1.28 17.95
C PRO A 50 18.60 0.10 17.04
N LEU A 51 19.30 -0.05 15.92
CA LEU A 51 19.05 -1.11 14.94
C LEU A 51 19.12 -2.50 15.60
N ALA A 52 20.12 -2.72 16.46
CA ALA A 52 20.27 -3.96 17.20
C ALA A 52 19.04 -4.28 18.07
N ASP A 53 18.50 -3.28 18.77
CA ASP A 53 17.32 -3.42 19.63
C ASP A 53 16.02 -3.57 18.85
N PHE A 54 15.95 -2.97 17.66
CA PHE A 54 14.80 -3.11 16.77
C PHE A 54 14.72 -4.54 16.22
N CYS A 55 15.85 -5.11 15.80
CA CYS A 55 15.93 -6.46 15.26
C CYS A 55 16.04 -7.57 16.33
N ALA A 56 16.07 -7.21 17.61
CA ALA A 56 16.29 -8.15 18.71
C ALA A 56 15.19 -9.22 18.83
N VAL A 57 15.62 -10.43 19.18
CA VAL A 57 14.73 -11.53 19.63
C VAL A 57 14.14 -11.16 20.99
N LEU A 58 12.88 -11.52 21.23
CA LEU A 58 12.25 -11.33 22.52
C LEU A 58 12.86 -12.24 23.58
N ASP A 59 13.09 -11.66 24.76
CA ASP A 59 13.36 -12.42 25.97
C ASP A 59 12.08 -13.13 26.42
N LYS A 60 11.96 -14.43 26.09
CA LYS A 60 10.81 -15.26 26.48
C LYS A 60 10.68 -15.46 27.99
N GLY A 61 11.73 -15.20 28.77
CA GLY A 61 11.63 -15.16 30.24
C GLY A 61 10.83 -13.95 30.72
N LYS A 62 10.94 -12.82 30.00
CA LYS A 62 10.17 -11.59 30.28
C LYS A 62 8.80 -11.56 29.60
N TYR A 63 8.69 -12.19 28.43
CA TYR A 63 7.47 -12.21 27.62
C TYR A 63 7.12 -13.65 27.22
N PRO A 64 6.68 -14.50 28.17
CA PRO A 64 6.40 -15.90 27.90
C PRO A 64 5.23 -16.07 26.93
N ASP A 65 4.23 -15.20 27.00
CA ASP A 65 3.01 -15.28 26.19
C ASP A 65 3.10 -14.51 24.86
N ALA A 66 4.29 -13.98 24.50
CA ALA A 66 4.45 -13.30 23.24
C ALA A 66 4.30 -14.27 22.07
N ALA A 67 3.29 -14.05 21.24
CA ALA A 67 3.01 -14.87 20.05
C ALA A 67 4.12 -14.80 18.98
N GLN A 68 4.88 -13.70 18.96
CA GLN A 68 5.99 -13.49 18.04
C GLN A 68 7.36 -13.79 18.68
N GLU A 69 8.37 -14.02 17.85
CA GLU A 69 9.75 -14.32 18.27
C GLU A 69 10.60 -13.05 18.37
N HIS A 70 10.41 -12.10 17.44
CA HIS A 70 11.16 -10.85 17.42
C HIS A 70 10.37 -9.70 18.05
N ARG A 71 11.07 -8.64 18.47
CA ARG A 71 10.42 -7.44 19.01
C ARG A 71 9.56 -6.73 17.96
N PHE A 72 10.05 -6.71 16.72
CA PHE A 72 9.33 -6.26 15.53
C PHE A 72 9.44 -7.33 14.46
N GLU A 73 8.32 -7.71 13.88
CA GLU A 73 8.27 -8.63 12.76
C GLU A 73 7.82 -7.89 11.51
N LEU A 74 8.57 -8.07 10.42
CA LEU A 74 8.19 -7.53 9.12
C LEU A 74 6.81 -8.08 8.77
N GLN A 75 5.89 -7.18 8.48
CA GLN A 75 4.69 -7.55 7.78
C GLN A 75 5.08 -7.52 6.30
N GLU A 76 4.82 -8.60 5.59
CA GLU A 76 4.74 -8.46 4.14
C GLU A 76 3.75 -7.32 3.91
N PRO A 77 4.05 -6.36 3.00
CA PRO A 77 2.99 -5.50 2.54
C PRO A 77 1.83 -6.43 2.24
N GLU A 78 0.62 -6.10 2.68
CA GLU A 78 -0.51 -6.64 1.95
C GLU A 78 -0.14 -6.30 0.51
N GLU A 79 0.29 -7.31 -0.26
CA GLU A 79 0.18 -7.21 -1.70
C GLU A 79 -1.23 -6.66 -1.83
N MET A 80 -1.37 -5.53 -2.52
CA MET A 80 -2.68 -5.15 -2.99
C MET A 80 -3.17 -6.41 -3.67
N THR A 81 -3.96 -7.20 -2.97
CA THR A 81 -4.64 -8.35 -3.51
C THR A 81 -5.66 -7.63 -4.32
N LEU A 82 -5.23 -7.26 -5.53
CA LEU A 82 -6.03 -6.52 -6.46
C LEU A 82 -7.27 -7.37 -6.57
N ASP A 83 -8.40 -6.75 -6.28
CA ASP A 83 -9.68 -7.43 -6.40
C ASP A 83 -9.65 -8.19 -7.74
N PRO A 84 -10.06 -9.46 -7.80
CA PRO A 84 -9.96 -10.23 -9.04
C PRO A 84 -10.55 -9.51 -10.25
N MET A 85 -11.56 -8.67 -10.04
CA MET A 85 -12.13 -7.82 -11.08
C MET A 85 -11.23 -6.65 -11.47
N VAL A 86 -10.43 -6.09 -10.57
CA VAL A 86 -9.40 -5.11 -10.95
C VAL A 86 -8.33 -5.78 -11.80
N LEU A 87 -7.89 -7.00 -11.48
CA LEU A 87 -6.99 -7.75 -12.36
C LEU A 87 -7.61 -7.97 -13.74
N GLU A 88 -8.85 -8.44 -13.79
CA GLU A 88 -9.60 -8.61 -15.05
C GLU A 88 -9.73 -7.30 -15.84
N PHE A 89 -9.90 -6.17 -15.15
CA PHE A 89 -9.94 -4.84 -15.78
C PHE A 89 -8.60 -4.48 -16.43
N LEU A 90 -7.48 -4.78 -15.75
CA LEU A 90 -6.13 -4.50 -16.25
C LEU A 90 -5.79 -5.35 -17.46
N ASP A 91 -6.22 -6.62 -17.45
CA ASP A 91 -6.03 -7.57 -18.55
C ASP A 91 -6.99 -7.34 -19.73
N ALA A 92 -8.05 -6.56 -19.56
CA ALA A 92 -9.01 -6.28 -20.62
C ALA A 92 -8.39 -5.45 -21.76
N ASP A 93 -8.43 -6.01 -22.97
CA ASP A 93 -7.85 -5.44 -24.19
C ASP A 93 -8.66 -4.30 -24.81
N ASN A 94 -9.92 -4.11 -24.39
CA ASN A 94 -10.81 -3.10 -24.97
C ASN A 94 -11.58 -2.31 -23.91
N CYS A 95 -11.98 -1.09 -24.29
CA CYS A 95 -12.69 -0.17 -23.40
C CYS A 95 -14.09 -0.68 -22.98
N GLU A 96 -14.71 -1.59 -23.73
CA GLU A 96 -16.04 -2.11 -23.42
C GLU A 96 -16.02 -3.07 -22.25
N ASP A 97 -15.09 -4.03 -22.24
CA ASP A 97 -14.90 -4.95 -21.12
C ASP A 97 -14.48 -4.20 -19.86
N ARG A 98 -13.56 -3.23 -19.98
CA ARG A 98 -13.19 -2.32 -18.89
C ARG A 98 -14.41 -1.60 -18.28
N LEU A 99 -15.32 -1.10 -19.11
CA LEU A 99 -16.54 -0.42 -18.64
C LEU A 99 -17.52 -1.38 -17.93
N ASN A 100 -17.63 -2.62 -18.41
CA ASN A 100 -18.48 -3.65 -17.79
C ASN A 100 -17.95 -4.01 -16.40
N ILE A 101 -16.64 -4.25 -16.30
CA ILE A 101 -15.96 -4.60 -15.05
C ILE A 101 -16.03 -3.44 -14.05
N LEU A 102 -15.73 -2.21 -14.50
CA LEU A 102 -15.86 -1.01 -13.68
C LEU A 102 -17.28 -0.84 -13.14
N SER A 103 -18.30 -1.09 -13.98
CA SER A 103 -19.70 -1.01 -13.56
C SER A 103 -20.07 -2.05 -12.51
N ALA A 104 -19.55 -3.28 -12.63
CA ALA A 104 -19.75 -4.33 -11.64
C ALA A 104 -19.01 -4.04 -10.32
N LEU A 105 -17.88 -3.34 -10.37
CA LEU A 105 -17.13 -2.90 -9.19
C LEU A 105 -17.80 -1.75 -8.41
N LYS A 106 -18.76 -1.02 -9.01
CA LYS A 106 -19.33 0.23 -8.47
C LYS A 106 -19.67 0.20 -6.97
N HIS A 107 -20.23 -0.91 -6.47
CA HIS A 107 -20.70 -1.01 -5.08
C HIS A 107 -19.59 -1.23 -4.05
N ARG A 108 -18.40 -1.67 -4.46
CA ARG A 108 -17.28 -1.99 -3.57
C ARG A 108 -15.98 -1.29 -3.96
N ILE A 109 -16.05 -0.34 -4.89
CA ILE A 109 -14.89 0.35 -5.42
C ILE A 109 -14.25 1.24 -4.34
N THR A 110 -12.92 1.24 -4.29
CA THR A 110 -12.12 2.08 -3.38
C THR A 110 -11.29 3.08 -4.17
N ASP A 111 -10.76 4.10 -3.48
CA ASP A 111 -9.84 5.08 -4.07
C ASP A 111 -8.63 4.43 -4.73
N ASP A 112 -8.03 3.42 -4.11
CA ASP A 112 -6.85 2.72 -4.64
C ASP A 112 -7.17 1.93 -5.91
N MET A 113 -8.36 1.32 -5.99
CA MET A 113 -8.82 0.66 -7.21
C MET A 113 -8.97 1.67 -8.36
N ILE A 114 -9.56 2.84 -8.09
CA ILE A 114 -9.71 3.91 -9.09
C ILE A 114 -8.35 4.43 -9.55
N ASN A 115 -7.42 4.68 -8.62
CA ASN A 115 -6.06 5.10 -8.93
C ASN A 115 -5.35 4.09 -9.84
N THR A 116 -5.39 2.81 -9.46
CA THR A 116 -4.76 1.73 -10.21
C THR A 116 -5.31 1.62 -11.63
N MET A 117 -6.64 1.63 -11.76
CA MET A 117 -7.31 1.57 -13.06
C MET A 117 -7.06 2.82 -13.92
N ALA A 118 -7.00 4.00 -13.28
CA ALA A 118 -6.74 5.27 -13.96
C ALA A 118 -5.31 5.31 -14.55
N VAL A 119 -4.32 4.87 -13.77
CA VAL A 119 -2.92 4.74 -14.23
C VAL A 119 -2.82 3.76 -15.41
N ALA A 120 -3.44 2.58 -15.30
CA ALA A 120 -3.42 1.58 -16.36
C ALA A 120 -4.11 2.05 -17.65
N CYS A 121 -5.10 2.93 -17.52
CA CYS A 121 -5.81 3.51 -18.66
C CYS A 121 -5.17 4.79 -19.17
N ASP A 122 -4.10 5.29 -18.58
CA ASP A 122 -3.51 6.60 -18.90
C ASP A 122 -4.58 7.70 -18.93
N VAL A 123 -5.28 7.85 -17.79
CA VAL A 123 -6.30 8.88 -17.57
C VAL A 123 -6.08 9.58 -16.24
N GLU A 124 -6.27 10.89 -16.25
CA GLU A 124 -6.22 11.70 -15.04
C GLU A 124 -7.62 11.75 -14.40
N VAL A 125 -7.73 11.27 -13.17
CA VAL A 125 -8.97 11.30 -12.38
C VAL A 125 -8.76 12.26 -11.22
N PRO A 126 -9.46 13.41 -11.18
CA PRO A 126 -9.34 14.37 -10.08
C PRO A 126 -9.61 13.72 -8.72
N GLU A 127 -8.97 14.26 -7.68
CA GLU A 127 -9.30 13.91 -6.30
C GLU A 127 -10.72 14.39 -5.95
N GLY A 128 -11.41 13.65 -5.09
CA GLY A 128 -12.80 13.94 -4.74
C GLY A 128 -13.49 12.76 -4.08
N ARG A 129 -14.81 12.82 -3.96
CA ARG A 129 -15.61 11.71 -3.43
C ARG A 129 -15.51 10.51 -4.36
N ILE A 130 -15.48 9.29 -3.81
CA ILE A 130 -15.41 8.02 -4.57
C ILE A 130 -16.38 8.00 -5.76
N GLU A 131 -17.62 8.43 -5.58
CA GLU A 131 -18.64 8.46 -6.63
C GLU A 131 -18.26 9.41 -7.79
N ASP A 132 -17.77 10.61 -7.48
CA ASP A 132 -17.33 11.59 -8.49
C ASP A 132 -16.11 11.08 -9.27
N ARG A 133 -15.18 10.45 -8.55
CA ARG A 133 -13.97 9.83 -9.14
C ARG A 133 -14.34 8.65 -10.06
N TYR A 134 -15.27 7.81 -9.61
CA TYR A 134 -15.82 6.71 -10.41
C TYR A 134 -16.45 7.22 -11.72
N TYR A 135 -17.30 8.24 -11.66
CA TYR A 135 -17.92 8.80 -12.87
C TYR A 135 -16.89 9.47 -13.78
N SER A 136 -15.86 10.11 -13.23
CA SER A 136 -14.77 10.70 -14.00
C SER A 136 -14.02 9.62 -14.79
N LEU A 137 -13.58 8.54 -14.14
CA LEU A 137 -12.94 7.39 -14.79
C LEU A 137 -13.85 6.78 -15.87
N LYS A 138 -15.12 6.55 -15.55
CA LYS A 138 -16.12 6.01 -16.49
C LYS A 138 -16.27 6.89 -17.73
N ASN A 139 -16.35 8.22 -17.55
CA ASN A 139 -16.50 9.17 -18.66
C ASN A 139 -15.24 9.23 -19.54
N CYS A 140 -14.05 9.14 -18.95
CA CYS A 140 -12.80 9.03 -19.71
C CYS A 140 -12.79 7.77 -20.58
N LEU A 141 -13.15 6.61 -20.02
CA LEU A 141 -13.23 5.34 -20.76
C LEU A 141 -14.28 5.38 -21.87
N LEU A 142 -15.47 5.95 -21.61
CA LEU A 142 -16.50 6.15 -22.63
C LEU A 142 -16.02 7.04 -23.78
N THR A 143 -15.23 8.06 -23.46
CA THR A 143 -14.64 8.97 -24.46
C THR A 143 -13.61 8.22 -25.30
N LYS A 144 -12.70 7.45 -24.68
CA LYS A 144 -11.72 6.62 -25.40
C LYS A 144 -12.37 5.60 -26.33
N LYS A 145 -13.43 4.89 -25.88
CA LYS A 145 -14.21 3.97 -26.72
C LYS A 145 -14.71 4.62 -28.01
N LYS A 146 -15.17 5.88 -27.96
CA LYS A 146 -15.64 6.61 -29.16
C LYS A 146 -14.52 6.89 -30.16
N PHE A 147 -13.31 7.20 -29.69
CA PHE A 147 -12.19 7.53 -30.56
C PHE A 147 -11.51 6.28 -31.14
N GLU A 148 -11.42 5.18 -30.39
CA GLU A 148 -10.87 3.91 -30.86
C GLU A 148 -11.73 3.26 -31.95
N GLY A 149 -13.06 3.27 -31.79
CA GLY A 149 -13.99 2.78 -32.83
C GLY A 149 -13.97 3.58 -34.13
N SER A 150 -13.40 4.79 -34.10
CA SER A 150 -13.31 5.68 -35.28
C SER A 150 -12.01 5.48 -36.08
N ARG A 151 -11.01 4.74 -35.57
CA ARG A 151 -9.71 4.53 -36.23
C ARG A 151 -9.63 3.24 -37.06
N LEU A 152 -10.66 2.38 -37.00
CA LEU A 152 -10.75 1.10 -37.71
C LEU A 152 -11.72 1.10 -38.90
N ARG A 153 -11.93 2.26 -39.53
CA ARG A 153 -12.66 2.37 -40.80
C ARG A 153 -11.77 2.89 -41.92
#